data_AF-A0A1F4Q7T3-F1
#
_entry.id   AF-A0A1F4Q7T3-F1
#
_cell.length_a   1.000
_cell.length_b   1.000
_cell.length_c   1.000
_cell.angle_alpha   90.00
_cell.angle_beta   90.00
_cell.angle_gamma   90.00
#
_symmetry.space_group_name_H-M   'P 1'
#
loop_
_entity.id
_entity.type
_entity.pdbx_description
1 polymer ?
#
loop_
_entity_poly.entity_id
_entity_poly.type
_entity_poly.pdbx_seq_one_letter_code
_entity_poly.pdbx_strand_id
1 'polypeptide(L)'
;MKPTEEQIKALKRIILWRRIHWLSFVLSLLAVLTLVGAVQKPGWWPYVIPPALIMGMYAFSWYHVNRARCPRCKDFFFAQRGPLGPMGTSFPFQRRCQHCGMAIRR
;
A
#
# COMPACT_ATOMS: atom_id res chain seq x y z
N MET A 1 -11.73 24.86 5.63
CA MET A 1 -12.94 24.04 5.39
C MET A 1 -12.82 22.69 6.10
N LYS A 2 -13.78 22.32 6.94
CA LYS A 2 -13.83 20.98 7.56
C LYS A 2 -14.17 19.93 6.49
N PRO A 3 -13.55 18.74 6.50
CA PRO A 3 -13.87 17.67 5.56
C PRO A 3 -15.29 17.14 5.79
N THR A 4 -15.96 16.73 4.71
CA THR A 4 -17.30 16.13 4.78
C THR A 4 -17.24 14.69 5.34
N GLU A 5 -18.36 14.17 5.84
CA GLU A 5 -18.47 12.79 6.34
C GLU A 5 -18.02 11.74 5.30
N GLU A 6 -18.37 11.96 4.03
CA GLU A 6 -17.94 11.10 2.93
C GLU A 6 -16.42 11.14 2.71
N GLN A 7 -15.82 12.33 2.81
CA GLN A 7 -14.37 12.49 2.72
C GLN A 7 -13.67 11.78 3.88
N ILE A 8 -14.24 11.81 5.08
CA ILE A 8 -13.71 11.10 6.26
C ILE A 8 -13.78 9.59 6.04
N LYS A 9 -14.91 9.04 5.59
CA LYS A 9 -15.05 7.61 5.28
C LYS A 9 -14.04 7.16 4.22
N ALA A 10 -13.87 7.94 3.16
CA ALA A 10 -12.87 7.67 2.13
C ALA A 10 -11.44 7.69 2.69
N LEU A 11 -11.09 8.67 3.53
CA LEU A 11 -9.78 8.74 4.20
C LEU A 11 -9.54 7.54 5.13
N LYS A 12 -10.55 7.08 5.89
CA LYS A 12 -10.46 5.87 6.71
C LYS A 12 -10.14 4.63 5.88
N ARG A 13 -10.73 4.50 4.69
CA ARG A 13 -10.40 3.41 3.75
C ARG A 13 -8.95 3.48 3.28
N ILE A 14 -8.44 4.68 2.96
CA ILE A 14 -7.03 4.89 2.59
C ILE A 14 -6.10 4.51 3.75
N ILE A 15 -6.45 4.88 5.00
CA ILE A 15 -5.69 4.48 6.20
C ILE A 15 -5.63 2.95 6.32
N LEU A 16 -6.77 2.29 6.18
CA LEU A 16 -6.87 0.84 6.30
C LEU A 16 -5.98 0.14 5.28
N TRP A 17 -6.11 0.48 4.00
CA TRP A 17 -5.27 -0.09 2.95
C TRP A 17 -3.80 0.17 3.16
N ARG A 18 -3.43 1.37 3.64
CA ARG A 18 -2.04 1.66 3.98
C ARG A 18 -1.52 0.78 5.12
N ARG A 19 -2.34 0.53 6.15
CA ARG A 19 -1.97 -0.37 7.27
C ARG A 19 -1.82 -1.81 6.79
N ILE A 20 -2.77 -2.31 6.01
CA ILE A 20 -2.71 -3.64 5.40
C ILE A 20 -1.45 -3.76 4.54
N HIS A 21 -1.15 -2.75 3.73
CA HIS A 21 0.05 -2.73 2.91
C HIS A 21 1.33 -2.82 3.74
N TRP A 22 1.47 -2.00 4.79
CA TRP A 22 2.62 -2.08 5.69
C TRP A 22 2.76 -3.44 6.38
N LEU A 23 1.65 -4.01 6.85
CA LEU A 23 1.67 -5.34 7.46
C LEU A 23 2.10 -6.40 6.44
N SER A 24 1.50 -6.38 5.24
CA SER A 24 1.82 -7.32 4.16
C SER A 24 3.26 -7.16 3.66
N PHE A 25 3.80 -5.94 3.65
CA PHE A 25 5.20 -5.69 3.31
C PHE A 25 6.14 -6.37 4.30
N VAL A 26 5.91 -6.17 5.61
CA VAL A 26 6.74 -6.82 6.65
C VAL A 26 6.64 -8.33 6.57
N LEU A 27 5.43 -8.87 6.43
CA LEU A 27 5.22 -10.32 6.28
C LEU A 27 5.84 -10.86 4.99
N SER A 28 5.87 -10.08 3.91
CA SER A 28 6.46 -10.49 2.63
C SER A 28 7.96 -10.72 2.72
N LEU A 29 8.67 -9.99 3.59
CA LEU A 29 10.09 -10.21 3.83
C LEU A 29 10.32 -11.60 4.43
N LEU A 30 9.50 -12.00 5.41
CA LEU A 30 9.54 -13.35 5.98
C LEU A 30 9.16 -14.40 4.94
N ALA A 31 8.16 -14.11 4.09
CA ALA A 31 7.73 -15.00 3.03
C ALA A 31 8.83 -15.26 1.99
N VAL A 32 9.62 -14.25 1.63
CA VAL A 32 10.77 -14.42 0.73
C VAL A 32 11.82 -15.33 1.36
N LEU A 33 12.12 -15.16 2.66
CA LEU A 33 13.08 -16.02 3.36
C LEU A 33 12.63 -17.49 3.39
N THR A 34 11.35 -17.76 3.64
CA THR A 34 10.82 -19.13 3.64
C THR A 34 10.82 -19.75 2.26
N LEU A 35 10.51 -18.97 1.21
CA LEU A 35 10.60 -19.44 -0.19
C LEU A 35 12.02 -19.82 -0.58
N VAL A 36 13.02 -19.00 -0.22
CA VAL A 36 14.43 -19.31 -0.47
C VAL A 36 14.83 -20.60 0.23
N GLY A 37 14.45 -20.78 1.49
CA GLY A 37 14.69 -22.03 2.22
C GLY A 37 14.01 -23.25 1.61
N ALA A 38 12.79 -23.08 1.08
CA ALA A 38 12.04 -24.16 0.43
C ALA A 38 12.65 -24.59 -0.91
N VAL A 39 13.28 -23.68 -1.66
CA VAL A 39 14.02 -24.01 -2.89
C VAL A 39 15.31 -24.78 -2.57
N GLN A 40 15.95 -24.44 -1.45
CA GLN A 40 17.21 -25.08 -1.03
C GLN A 40 17.02 -26.49 -0.42
N LYS A 41 15.82 -26.82 0.08
CA LYS A 41 15.55 -28.11 0.73
C LYS A 41 14.50 -28.93 -0.01
N PRO A 42 14.86 -30.10 -0.57
CA PRO A 42 13.86 -31.00 -1.12
C PRO A 42 12.89 -31.45 -0.02
N GLY A 43 11.60 -31.45 -0.35
CA GLY A 43 10.48 -31.86 0.51
C GLY A 43 9.65 -30.67 1.03
N TRP A 44 10.12 -29.44 0.83
CA TRP A 44 9.53 -28.25 1.46
C TRP A 44 8.50 -27.51 0.61
N TRP A 45 8.18 -28.00 -0.59
CA TRP A 45 7.17 -27.41 -1.48
C TRP A 45 5.78 -27.19 -0.86
N PRO A 46 5.27 -28.04 0.05
CA PRO A 46 3.98 -27.77 0.72
C PRO A 46 3.98 -26.47 1.54
N TYR A 47 5.14 -26.01 2.02
CA TYR A 47 5.29 -24.79 2.81
C TYR A 47 5.38 -23.52 1.96
N VAL A 48 5.32 -23.63 0.63
CA VAL A 48 5.33 -22.50 -0.32
C VAL A 48 3.97 -21.78 -0.37
N ILE A 49 2.88 -22.44 0.02
CA ILE A 49 1.53 -21.87 -0.10
C ILE A 49 1.35 -20.62 0.80
N PRO A 50 1.63 -20.66 2.12
CA PRO A 50 1.51 -19.47 2.95
C PRO A 50 2.32 -18.25 2.46
N PRO A 51 3.62 -18.37 2.11
CA PRO A 51 4.38 -17.23 1.61
C PRO A 51 3.86 -16.73 0.26
N ALA A 52 3.40 -17.59 -0.64
CA ALA A 52 2.80 -17.15 -1.89
C ALA A 52 1.52 -16.30 -1.66
N LEU A 53 0.67 -16.68 -0.70
CA LEU A 53 -0.50 -15.89 -0.31
C LEU A 53 -0.13 -14.53 0.28
N ILE A 54 0.92 -14.48 1.10
CA ILE A 54 1.44 -13.22 1.65
C ILE A 54 1.94 -12.30 0.53
N MET A 55 2.67 -12.84 -0.45
CA MET A 55 3.12 -12.08 -1.62
C MET A 55 1.93 -11.56 -2.44
N GLY A 56 0.89 -12.38 -2.63
CA GLY A 56 -0.36 -11.96 -3.27
C GLY A 56 -1.05 -10.82 -2.53
N MET A 57 -1.14 -10.90 -1.20
CA MET A 57 -1.69 -9.84 -0.35
C MET A 57 -0.88 -8.54 -0.44
N TYR A 58 0.46 -8.66 -0.50
CA TYR A 58 1.34 -7.51 -0.71
C TYR A 58 1.08 -6.82 -2.06
N ALA A 59 1.05 -7.59 -3.15
CA ALA A 59 0.74 -7.05 -4.48
C ALA A 59 -0.66 -6.42 -4.56
N PHE A 60 -1.66 -7.08 -3.97
CA PHE A 60 -3.04 -6.60 -3.93
C PHE A 60 -3.18 -5.30 -3.13
N SER A 61 -2.57 -5.23 -1.95
CA SER A 61 -2.60 -4.02 -1.13
C SER A 61 -1.83 -2.86 -1.79
N TRP A 62 -0.71 -3.15 -2.46
CA TRP A 62 0.05 -2.16 -3.24
C TRP A 62 -0.80 -1.54 -4.35
N TYR A 63 -1.54 -2.36 -5.10
CA TYR A 63 -2.47 -1.89 -6.12
C TYR A 63 -3.53 -0.93 -5.55
N HIS A 64 -4.16 -1.31 -4.42
CA HIS A 64 -5.18 -0.48 -3.78
C HIS A 64 -4.64 0.83 -3.23
N VAL A 65 -3.46 0.81 -2.62
CA VAL A 65 -2.80 2.00 -2.10
C VAL A 65 -2.43 2.95 -3.24
N ASN A 66 -1.79 2.47 -4.30
CA ASN A 66 -1.35 3.33 -5.40
C ASN A 66 -2.48 3.91 -6.23
N ARG A 67 -3.63 3.22 -6.29
CA ARG A 67 -4.84 3.73 -6.95
C ARG A 67 -5.77 4.50 -6.01
N ALA A 68 -5.41 4.67 -4.74
CA ALA A 68 -6.19 5.48 -3.82
C ALA A 68 -6.27 6.92 -4.32
N ARG A 69 -7.50 7.42 -4.54
CA ARG A 69 -7.75 8.81 -4.96
C ARG A 69 -8.06 9.69 -3.76
N CYS A 70 -7.59 10.93 -3.79
CA CYS A 70 -7.94 11.95 -2.82
C CYS A 70 -9.43 12.28 -2.92
N PRO A 71 -10.21 12.22 -1.82
CA PRO A 71 -11.64 12.50 -1.91
C PRO A 71 -11.95 13.99 -2.12
N ARG A 72 -10.96 14.89 -1.99
CA ARG A 72 -11.07 16.33 -2.28
C ARG A 72 -10.80 16.66 -3.75
N CYS A 73 -9.63 16.31 -4.28
CA CYS A 73 -9.22 16.70 -5.64
C CYS A 73 -9.27 15.57 -6.67
N LYS A 74 -9.63 14.35 -6.27
CA LYS A 74 -9.72 13.14 -7.12
C LYS A 74 -8.40 12.64 -7.74
N ASP A 75 -7.28 13.35 -7.57
CA ASP A 75 -5.95 12.85 -7.92
C ASP A 75 -5.50 11.68 -7.07
N PHE A 76 -4.48 10.96 -7.54
CA PHE A 76 -3.82 9.92 -6.75
C PHE A 76 -3.26 10.48 -5.43
N PHE A 77 -3.58 9.81 -4.33
CA PHE A 77 -3.24 10.28 -2.99
C PHE A 77 -1.73 10.23 -2.73
N PHE A 78 -1.06 9.18 -3.21
CA PHE A 78 0.37 8.91 -2.97
C PHE A 78 1.26 9.15 -4.19
N ALA A 79 0.80 9.95 -5.16
CA ALA A 79 1.64 10.35 -6.29
C ALA A 79 2.85 11.17 -5.80
N GLN A 80 4.02 10.91 -6.36
CA GLN A 80 5.19 11.76 -6.23
C GLN A 80 5.10 12.87 -7.28
N ARG A 81 5.19 14.13 -6.84
CA ARG A 81 5.42 15.27 -7.74
C ARG A 81 6.92 15.48 -7.85
N GLY A 82 7.46 15.36 -9.05
CA GLY A 82 8.80 15.80 -9.41
C GLY A 82 8.78 17.21 -10.01
N PRO A 83 9.97 17.77 -10.33
CA PRO A 83 10.12 19.13 -10.87
C PRO A 83 9.40 19.38 -12.20
N LEU A 84 9.12 18.31 -12.96
CA LEU A 84 8.49 18.38 -14.29
C LEU A 84 7.09 17.74 -14.34
N GLY A 85 6.48 17.41 -13.19
CA GLY A 85 5.17 16.75 -13.12
C GLY A 85 5.15 15.47 -12.27
N PRO A 86 4.08 14.65 -12.34
CA PRO A 86 4.00 13.42 -11.56
C PRO A 86 5.10 12.43 -11.98
N MET A 87 6.02 12.11 -11.06
CA MET A 87 7.16 11.21 -11.30
C MET A 87 6.83 9.73 -11.05
N GLY A 88 5.67 9.43 -10.49
CA GLY A 88 5.21 8.05 -10.25
C GLY A 88 4.42 7.91 -8.96
N THR A 89 4.16 6.66 -8.57
CA THR A 89 3.54 6.33 -7.28
C THR A 89 4.64 6.03 -6.28
N SER A 90 4.80 6.88 -5.26
CA SER A 90 5.74 6.61 -4.19
C SER A 90 5.25 5.53 -3.25
N PHE A 91 6.18 4.90 -2.56
CA PHE A 91 5.89 4.18 -1.33
C PHE A 91 5.00 5.05 -0.41
N PRO A 92 3.95 4.50 0.22
CA PRO A 92 2.90 5.26 0.89
C PRO A 92 3.32 5.82 2.26
N PHE A 93 4.52 6.40 2.36
CA PHE A 93 4.99 7.13 3.54
C PHE A 93 4.22 8.44 3.75
N GLN A 94 3.71 9.01 2.66
CA GLN A 94 3.07 10.31 2.67
C GLN A 94 1.79 10.29 3.51
N ARG A 95 1.58 11.33 4.33
CA ARG A 95 0.35 11.52 5.12
C ARG A 95 -0.58 12.57 4.53
N ARG A 96 -0.16 13.27 3.47
CA ARG A 96 -0.90 14.34 2.82
C ARG A 96 -0.95 14.11 1.31
N CYS A 97 -2.06 14.46 0.68
CA CYS A 97 -2.16 14.51 -0.77
C CYS A 97 -1.26 15.64 -1.32
N GLN A 98 -0.38 15.33 -2.27
CA GLN A 98 0.53 16.30 -2.89
C GLN A 98 -0.18 17.35 -3.77
N HIS A 99 -1.43 17.10 -4.15
CA HIS A 99 -2.18 18.02 -5.01
C HIS A 99 -2.94 19.09 -4.22
N CYS A 100 -3.70 18.70 -3.20
CA CYS A 100 -4.58 19.61 -2.45
C CYS A 100 -4.25 19.72 -0.94
N GLY A 101 -3.17 19.08 -0.48
CA GLY A 101 -2.73 19.12 0.91
C GLY A 101 -3.63 18.39 1.91
N MET A 102 -4.69 17.71 1.46
CA MET A 102 -5.59 16.97 2.35
C MET A 102 -4.81 15.91 3.13
N ALA A 103 -4.85 16.01 4.45
CA ALA A 103 -4.09 15.18 5.36
C ALA A 103 -4.93 14.04 5.93
N ILE A 104 -4.32 12.87 6.03
CA ILE A 104 -4.80 11.75 6.81
C ILE A 104 -4.48 12.05 8.28
N ARG A 105 -5.45 12.57 9.05
CA ARG A 105 -5.32 12.70 10.51
C ARG A 105 -5.65 11.35 11.17
N ARG A 106 -4.93 11.02 12.25
CA ARG A 106 -5.19 9.82 13.06
C ARG A 106 -6.50 9.98 13.81
#